data_AF-A0A0F6SI68-F1
#
_entry.id   AF-A0A0F6SI68-F1
#
_cell.length_a   1.000
_cell.length_b   1.000
_cell.length_c   1.000
_cell.angle_alpha   90.00
_cell.angle_beta   90.00
_cell.angle_gamma   90.00
#
_symmetry.space_group_name_H-M   'P 1'
#
loop_
_entity.id
_entity.type
_entity.pdbx_description
1 polymer ?
#
loop_
_entity_poly.entity_id
_entity_poly.type
_entity_poly.pdbx_seq_one_letter_code
_entity_poly.pdbx_strand_id
1 'polypeptide(L)'
;MSRRAIPALFVALALLGCGEEAPPPRFPVTFTAEADPGQRLGGVSVTANGAPIGQTGADGTLHVDLTGPEGSPVQIGATCPEGHRAPASLPMITLRRVVSLDPATAALGLQVSIACPPAQRHGVVVVRAGGDQAHANVPVMIDGREVARTDASGVAHVALDMQPGQTFAVLLATNEFPNLRPQQPRQSFVFPDSDELFVFDQRFEVEAPPVVRRRSTRPRPQPQAPTPVLPVRIGPTRR
;
A
#
# COMPACT_ATOMS: atom_id res chain seq x y z
N MET A 1 -104.01 -12.39 17.98
CA MET A 1 -103.78 -11.86 16.62
C MET A 1 -103.10 -10.51 16.76
N SER A 2 -101.80 -10.49 17.06
CA SER A 2 -100.63 -10.39 16.15
C SER A 2 -100.46 -9.00 15.52
N ARG A 3 -99.55 -8.22 16.11
CA ARG A 3 -99.10 -6.86 15.71
C ARG A 3 -98.18 -6.97 14.49
N ARG A 4 -98.47 -6.22 13.43
CA ARG A 4 -97.62 -5.91 12.25
C ARG A 4 -97.49 -4.37 12.23
N ALA A 5 -96.44 -3.69 11.79
CA ALA A 5 -95.19 -4.00 11.11
C ALA A 5 -94.20 -2.85 11.42
N ILE A 6 -92.90 -3.13 11.48
CA ILE A 6 -91.83 -2.12 11.54
C ILE A 6 -91.13 -2.11 10.17
N PRO A 7 -91.16 -1.00 9.42
CA PRO A 7 -90.29 -0.79 8.29
C PRO A 7 -89.22 0.27 8.62
N ALA A 8 -87.95 -0.05 8.44
CA ALA A 8 -86.88 0.92 8.18
C ALA A 8 -85.61 0.15 7.83
N LEU A 9 -85.56 -0.32 6.58
CA LEU A 9 -84.35 -0.82 5.95
C LEU A 9 -83.46 0.40 5.65
N PHE A 10 -82.51 0.68 6.54
CA PHE A 10 -81.48 1.69 6.33
C PHE A 10 -80.54 1.21 5.23
N VAL A 11 -80.62 1.85 4.08
CA VAL A 11 -79.73 1.69 2.93
C VAL A 11 -78.34 2.19 3.33
N ALA A 12 -77.42 1.26 3.55
CA ALA A 12 -76.00 1.53 3.74
C ALA A 12 -75.38 1.94 2.40
N LEU A 13 -75.42 3.24 2.09
CA LEU A 13 -74.75 3.85 0.96
C LEU A 13 -73.54 4.65 1.46
N ALA A 14 -72.45 4.57 0.68
CA ALA A 14 -71.28 5.46 0.67
C ALA A 14 -70.14 5.16 1.66
N LEU A 15 -69.34 4.11 1.36
CA LEU A 15 -67.89 4.13 1.61
C LEU A 15 -67.13 3.38 0.49
N LEU A 16 -67.40 3.72 -0.78
CA LEU A 16 -66.43 3.51 -1.86
C LEU A 16 -65.57 4.76 -1.97
N GLY A 17 -64.83 5.06 -0.89
CA GLY A 17 -63.73 6.01 -0.97
C GLY A 17 -62.64 5.36 -1.78
N CYS A 18 -62.50 5.74 -3.05
CA CYS A 18 -61.28 5.48 -3.82
C CYS A 18 -60.16 6.26 -3.12
N GLY A 19 -59.51 5.61 -2.15
CA GLY A 19 -58.27 6.10 -1.58
C GLY A 19 -57.22 6.01 -2.67
N GLU A 20 -57.00 7.11 -3.39
CA GLU A 20 -55.84 7.26 -4.24
C GLU A 20 -54.63 7.36 -3.30
N GLU A 21 -53.97 6.23 -3.10
CA GLU A 21 -52.79 6.15 -2.26
C GLU A 21 -51.71 7.05 -2.87
N ALA A 22 -51.35 8.11 -2.13
CA ALA A 22 -50.35 9.06 -2.59
C ALA A 22 -49.06 8.31 -2.95
N PRO A 23 -48.40 8.66 -4.06
CA PRO A 23 -47.18 7.99 -4.48
C PRO A 23 -46.13 8.07 -3.35
N PRO A 24 -45.36 6.99 -3.15
CA PRO A 24 -44.38 6.96 -2.07
C PRO A 24 -43.34 8.07 -2.27
N PRO A 25 -42.88 8.71 -1.18
CA PRO A 25 -41.94 9.81 -1.28
C PRO A 25 -40.62 9.35 -1.87
N ARG A 26 -40.06 10.20 -2.74
CA ARG A 26 -38.78 10.01 -3.42
C ARG A 26 -37.75 10.97 -2.86
N PHE A 27 -36.53 10.48 -2.72
CA PHE A 27 -35.40 11.23 -2.21
C PHE A 27 -34.29 11.19 -3.26
N PRO A 28 -33.99 12.33 -3.91
CA PRO A 28 -32.87 12.38 -4.84
C PRO A 28 -31.57 12.12 -4.08
N VAL A 29 -30.75 11.24 -4.62
CA VAL A 29 -29.41 10.92 -4.10
C VAL A 29 -28.44 10.94 -5.27
N THR A 30 -27.33 11.65 -5.06
CA THR A 30 -26.21 11.70 -6.00
C THR A 30 -25.03 10.96 -5.40
N PHE A 31 -24.62 9.88 -6.05
CA PHE A 31 -23.38 9.18 -5.75
C PHE A 31 -22.25 9.73 -6.61
N THR A 32 -21.10 9.97 -6.00
CA THR A 32 -19.86 10.34 -6.67
C THR A 32 -18.82 9.25 -6.38
N ALA A 33 -18.28 8.63 -7.42
CA ALA A 33 -17.20 7.67 -7.31
C ALA A 33 -15.88 8.30 -7.76
N GLU A 34 -14.82 8.08 -6.98
CA GLU A 34 -13.48 8.57 -7.26
C GLU A 34 -12.46 7.44 -7.08
N ALA A 35 -11.48 7.37 -7.98
CA ALA A 35 -10.34 6.45 -7.87
C ALA A 35 -9.29 7.02 -6.91
N ASP A 36 -8.94 8.29 -7.13
CA ASP A 36 -8.08 9.10 -6.28
C ASP A 36 -8.74 10.47 -6.07
N PRO A 37 -8.30 11.28 -5.09
CA PRO A 37 -8.91 12.58 -4.83
C PRO A 37 -9.04 13.45 -6.09
N GLY A 38 -10.29 13.71 -6.50
CA GLY A 38 -10.60 14.49 -7.70
C GLY A 38 -10.58 13.73 -9.03
N GLN A 39 -10.21 12.45 -9.04
CA GLN A 39 -10.24 11.60 -10.23
C GLN A 39 -11.52 10.77 -10.26
N ARG A 40 -12.48 11.21 -11.09
CA ARG A 40 -13.79 10.56 -11.25
C ARG A 40 -13.68 9.16 -11.84
N LEU A 41 -14.48 8.23 -11.32
CA LEU A 41 -14.47 6.83 -11.73
C LEU A 41 -15.85 6.33 -12.17
N GLY A 42 -15.95 5.94 -13.44
CA GLY A 42 -17.14 5.30 -13.99
C GLY A 42 -17.18 3.78 -13.76
N GLY A 43 -18.37 3.19 -13.93
CA GLY A 43 -18.58 1.75 -13.86
C GLY A 43 -18.68 1.18 -12.43
N VAL A 44 -18.79 2.02 -11.40
CA VAL A 44 -18.99 1.57 -10.02
C VAL A 44 -20.45 1.15 -9.84
N SER A 45 -20.69 -0.12 -9.50
CA SER A 45 -22.04 -0.62 -9.24
C SER A 45 -22.47 -0.28 -7.82
N VAL A 46 -23.62 0.39 -7.68
CA VAL A 46 -24.15 0.83 -6.38
C VAL A 46 -25.38 0.01 -6.01
N THR A 47 -25.48 -0.38 -4.75
CA THR A 47 -26.63 -1.09 -4.17
C THR A 47 -27.23 -0.31 -3.00
N ALA A 48 -28.55 -0.43 -2.83
CA ALA A 48 -29.28 0.07 -1.67
C ALA A 48 -30.00 -1.10 -1.01
N ASN A 49 -29.71 -1.35 0.27
CA ASN A 49 -30.22 -2.50 1.02
C ASN A 49 -29.98 -3.84 0.30
N GLY A 50 -28.84 -3.98 -0.39
CA GLY A 50 -28.47 -5.16 -1.17
C GLY A 50 -29.08 -5.25 -2.57
N ALA A 51 -30.05 -4.38 -2.93
CA ALA A 51 -30.61 -4.34 -4.27
C ALA A 51 -29.80 -3.39 -5.19
N PRO A 52 -29.50 -3.78 -6.44
CA PRO A 52 -28.79 -2.90 -7.38
C PRO A 52 -29.66 -1.70 -7.77
N ILE A 53 -29.09 -0.50 -7.69
CA ILE A 53 -29.78 0.75 -8.03
C ILE A 53 -29.19 1.46 -9.27
N GLY A 54 -27.97 1.09 -9.68
CA GLY A 54 -27.35 1.63 -10.88
C GLY A 54 -25.84 1.49 -10.91
N GLN A 55 -25.22 2.14 -11.89
CA GLN A 55 -23.77 2.25 -12.05
C GLN A 55 -23.37 3.70 -12.31
N THR A 56 -22.19 4.12 -11.85
CA THR A 56 -21.67 5.46 -12.16
C THR A 56 -21.35 5.62 -13.65
N GLY A 57 -21.68 6.78 -14.21
CA GLY A 57 -21.37 7.16 -15.57
C GLY A 57 -19.89 7.49 -15.78
N ALA A 58 -19.52 7.91 -17.01
CA ALA A 58 -18.14 8.27 -17.35
C ALA A 58 -17.60 9.49 -16.57
N ASP A 59 -18.49 10.33 -16.05
CA ASP A 59 -18.19 11.47 -15.16
C ASP A 59 -18.06 11.06 -13.68
N GLY A 60 -18.17 9.76 -13.40
CA GLY A 60 -18.12 9.20 -12.05
C GLY A 60 -19.34 9.53 -11.19
N THR A 61 -20.47 9.93 -11.77
CA THR A 61 -21.69 10.22 -11.02
C THR A 61 -22.81 9.21 -11.29
N LEU A 62 -23.69 9.04 -10.30
CA LEU A 62 -24.95 8.31 -10.42
C LEU A 62 -26.03 9.11 -9.69
N HIS A 63 -27.06 9.54 -10.42
CA HIS A 63 -28.24 10.19 -9.86
C HIS A 63 -29.40 9.18 -9.80
N VAL A 64 -29.97 8.98 -8.61
CA VAL A 64 -31.12 8.08 -8.42
C VAL A 64 -32.10 8.66 -7.40
N ASP A 65 -33.37 8.28 -7.55
CA ASP A 65 -34.40 8.54 -6.56
C ASP A 65 -34.60 7.32 -5.67
N LEU A 66 -34.23 7.41 -4.40
CA LEU A 66 -34.55 6.37 -3.42
C LEU A 66 -35.97 6.56 -2.91
N THR A 67 -36.68 5.45 -2.75
CA THR A 67 -38.07 5.44 -2.26
C THR A 67 -38.14 4.81 -0.88
N GLY A 68 -38.86 5.43 0.05
CA GLY A 68 -39.07 4.88 1.39
C GLY A 68 -39.61 5.93 2.36
N PRO A 69 -39.98 5.56 3.59
CA PRO A 69 -40.43 6.53 4.59
C PRO A 69 -39.33 7.54 4.94
N GLU A 70 -39.70 8.80 5.15
CA GLU A 70 -38.78 9.82 5.67
C GLU A 70 -38.25 9.39 7.04
N GLY A 71 -36.94 9.54 7.25
CA GLY A 71 -36.23 9.05 8.44
C GLY A 71 -35.73 7.60 8.34
N SER A 72 -36.05 6.86 7.27
CA SER A 72 -35.60 5.47 7.14
C SER A 72 -34.10 5.36 6.87
N PRO A 73 -33.37 4.45 7.55
CA PRO A 73 -31.99 4.15 7.22
C PRO A 73 -31.91 3.31 5.94
N VAL A 74 -30.90 3.59 5.11
CA VAL A 74 -30.58 2.81 3.91
C VAL A 74 -29.11 2.44 3.95
N GLN A 75 -28.84 1.14 3.87
CA GLN A 75 -27.49 0.61 3.74
C GLN A 75 -27.04 0.76 2.29
N ILE A 76 -25.98 1.52 2.07
CA ILE A 76 -25.34 1.64 0.75
C ILE A 76 -24.24 0.57 0.63
N GLY A 77 -24.19 -0.06 -0.53
CA GLY A 77 -23.07 -0.90 -0.94
C GLY A 77 -22.52 -0.42 -2.28
N ALA A 78 -21.24 -0.71 -2.54
CA ALA A 78 -20.62 -0.44 -3.83
C ALA A 78 -19.67 -1.57 -4.23
N THR A 79 -19.58 -1.82 -5.53
CA THR A 79 -18.61 -2.72 -6.14
C THR A 79 -17.84 -1.93 -7.18
N CYS A 80 -16.54 -1.76 -6.93
CA CYS A 80 -15.63 -1.03 -7.81
C CYS A 80 -15.29 -1.89 -9.05
N PRO A 81 -14.98 -1.25 -10.19
CA PRO A 81 -14.57 -1.96 -11.40
C PRO A 81 -13.21 -2.65 -11.24
N GLU A 82 -12.81 -3.43 -12.25
CA GLU A 82 -11.51 -4.09 -12.29
C GLU A 82 -10.36 -3.09 -12.09
N GLY A 83 -9.29 -3.54 -11.43
CA GLY A 83 -8.12 -2.71 -11.11
C GLY A 83 -8.32 -1.79 -9.91
N HIS A 84 -9.50 -1.77 -9.29
CA HIS A 84 -9.80 -0.94 -8.11
C HIS A 84 -10.31 -1.78 -6.95
N ARG A 85 -10.16 -1.26 -5.73
CA ARG A 85 -10.57 -1.94 -4.50
C ARG A 85 -11.85 -1.33 -3.97
N ALA A 86 -12.75 -2.20 -3.50
CA ALA A 86 -13.95 -1.77 -2.81
C ALA A 86 -13.61 -1.09 -1.47
N PRO A 87 -14.37 -0.06 -1.06
CA PRO A 87 -14.21 0.52 0.27
C PRO A 87 -14.57 -0.53 1.33
N ALA A 88 -13.84 -0.52 2.45
CA ALA A 88 -14.06 -1.48 3.54
C ALA A 88 -15.47 -1.39 4.13
N SER A 89 -16.03 -0.17 4.18
CA SER A 89 -17.41 0.07 4.55
C SER A 89 -17.91 1.39 3.94
N LEU A 90 -19.21 1.45 3.69
CA LEU A 90 -19.90 2.69 3.31
C LEU A 90 -20.88 3.09 4.42
N PRO A 91 -21.13 4.40 4.59
CA PRO A 91 -22.04 4.88 5.62
C PRO A 91 -23.48 4.46 5.31
N MET A 92 -24.26 4.21 6.36
CA MET A 92 -25.72 4.24 6.25
C MET A 92 -26.18 5.68 6.05
N ILE A 93 -27.13 5.87 5.14
CA ILE A 93 -27.77 7.17 4.93
C ILE A 93 -29.19 7.16 5.50
N THR A 94 -29.68 8.33 5.92
CA THR A 94 -31.07 8.51 6.31
C THR A 94 -31.81 9.24 5.21
N LEU A 95 -32.93 8.67 4.76
CA LEU A 95 -33.79 9.32 3.77
C LEU A 95 -34.43 10.57 4.38
N ARG A 96 -34.06 11.74 3.86
CA ARG A 96 -34.60 13.03 4.30
C ARG A 96 -34.59 14.02 3.15
N ARG A 97 -35.52 14.96 3.16
CA ARG A 97 -35.52 16.03 2.16
C ARG A 97 -34.36 16.97 2.44
N VAL A 98 -33.59 17.29 1.40
CA VAL A 98 -32.54 18.32 1.48
C VAL A 98 -33.16 19.65 1.07
N VAL A 99 -33.18 20.61 1.99
CA VAL A 99 -33.59 21.98 1.71
C VAL A 99 -32.33 22.80 1.52
N SER A 100 -32.16 23.40 0.34
CA SER A 100 -31.06 24.31 0.05
C SER A 100 -31.62 25.63 -0.47
N LEU A 101 -30.91 26.72 -0.20
CA LEU A 101 -31.19 28.04 -0.77
C LEU A 101 -30.77 28.11 -2.25
N ASP A 102 -29.85 27.24 -2.67
CA ASP A 102 -29.50 27.06 -4.06
C ASP A 102 -30.34 25.93 -4.67
N PRO A 103 -31.20 26.23 -5.67
CA PRO A 103 -32.04 25.22 -6.31
C PRO A 103 -31.23 24.14 -7.04
N ALA A 104 -30.02 24.44 -7.52
CA ALA A 104 -29.16 23.44 -8.15
C ALA A 104 -28.68 22.41 -7.11
N THR A 105 -28.23 22.86 -5.95
CA THR A 105 -27.86 21.99 -4.83
C THR A 105 -29.07 21.22 -4.27
N ALA A 106 -30.25 21.84 -4.20
CA ALA A 106 -31.47 21.15 -3.76
C ALA A 106 -31.83 19.98 -4.68
N ALA A 107 -31.64 20.14 -6.00
CA ALA A 107 -31.92 19.10 -7.00
C ALA A 107 -30.97 17.90 -6.91
N LEU A 108 -29.72 18.09 -6.48
CA LEU A 108 -28.76 17.01 -6.27
C LEU A 108 -29.12 16.09 -5.10
N GLY A 109 -29.91 16.60 -4.15
CA GLY A 109 -30.37 15.85 -3.00
C GLY A 109 -29.22 15.44 -2.06
N LEU A 110 -29.32 14.23 -1.50
CA LEU A 110 -28.28 13.71 -0.62
C LEU A 110 -27.04 13.33 -1.45
N GLN A 111 -25.85 13.73 -1.00
CA GLN A 111 -24.59 13.41 -1.68
C GLN A 111 -23.83 12.32 -0.92
N VAL A 112 -23.35 11.31 -1.65
CA VAL A 112 -22.57 10.20 -1.09
C VAL A 112 -21.32 10.00 -1.94
N SER A 113 -20.15 10.06 -1.30
CA SER A 113 -18.87 9.78 -1.95
C SER A 113 -18.46 8.32 -1.76
N ILE A 114 -17.99 7.70 -2.83
CA ILE A 114 -17.50 6.32 -2.88
C ILE A 114 -16.05 6.36 -3.32
N ALA A 115 -15.14 5.92 -2.46
CA ALA A 115 -13.72 5.78 -2.81
C ALA A 115 -13.46 4.37 -3.36
N CYS A 116 -12.87 4.30 -4.53
CA CYS A 116 -12.47 3.07 -5.20
C CYS A 116 -10.98 3.15 -5.54
N PRO A 117 -10.06 3.13 -4.57
CA PRO A 117 -8.63 3.29 -4.83
C PRO A 117 -8.10 2.18 -5.74
N PRO A 118 -7.11 2.47 -6.61
CA PRO A 118 -6.40 1.45 -7.37
C PRO A 118 -5.95 0.26 -6.52
N ALA A 119 -6.02 -0.93 -7.11
CA ALA A 119 -5.58 -2.18 -6.47
C ALA A 119 -4.06 -2.30 -6.42
N GLN A 120 -3.38 -1.61 -7.33
CA GLN A 120 -1.93 -1.48 -7.39
C GLN A 120 -1.57 0.00 -7.44
N ARG A 121 -0.42 0.35 -6.87
CA ARG A 121 0.19 1.68 -6.92
C ARG A 121 1.53 1.59 -7.61
N HIS A 122 1.93 2.70 -8.21
CA HIS A 122 3.18 2.82 -8.93
C HIS A 122 4.25 3.42 -8.04
N GLY A 123 5.48 2.95 -8.19
CA GLY A 123 6.57 3.49 -7.41
C GLY A 123 7.88 3.38 -8.13
N VAL A 124 8.83 4.21 -7.72
CA VAL A 124 10.20 4.15 -8.22
C VAL A 124 11.13 3.99 -7.04
N VAL A 125 11.93 2.93 -7.06
CA VAL A 125 13.04 2.77 -6.13
C VAL A 125 14.27 3.38 -6.76
N VAL A 126 14.87 4.35 -6.07
CA VAL A 126 16.17 4.93 -6.40
C VAL A 126 17.19 4.38 -5.41
N VAL A 127 18.20 3.69 -5.93
CA VAL A 127 19.29 3.14 -5.13
C VAL A 127 20.55 3.93 -5.40
N ARG A 128 21.24 4.35 -4.34
CA ARG A 128 22.52 5.04 -4.42
C ARG A 128 23.56 4.25 -3.64
N ALA A 129 24.44 3.56 -4.37
CA ALA A 129 25.57 2.80 -3.87
C ALA A 129 26.83 3.68 -3.89
N GLY A 130 26.93 4.58 -2.90
CA GLY A 130 28.00 5.55 -2.78
C GLY A 130 28.92 5.27 -1.60
N GLY A 131 29.62 6.30 -1.14
CA GLY A 131 30.64 6.23 -0.10
C GLY A 131 31.71 7.27 -0.40
N ASP A 132 32.97 6.90 -0.20
CA ASP A 132 34.11 7.69 -0.67
C ASP A 132 34.24 7.66 -2.20
N GLN A 133 33.67 6.62 -2.84
CA GLN A 133 33.64 6.44 -4.29
C GLN A 133 32.27 5.87 -4.72
N ALA A 134 31.90 6.10 -5.98
CA ALA A 134 30.73 5.49 -6.60
C ALA A 134 31.03 4.02 -6.96
N HIS A 135 30.09 3.11 -6.67
CA HIS A 135 30.23 1.70 -6.99
C HIS A 135 29.29 1.28 -8.12
N ALA A 136 29.87 1.10 -9.30
CA ALA A 136 29.17 0.67 -10.50
C ALA A 136 28.96 -0.85 -10.53
N ASN A 137 27.96 -1.27 -11.32
CA ASN A 137 27.63 -2.66 -11.61
C ASN A 137 27.26 -3.49 -10.37
N VAL A 138 26.83 -2.85 -9.28
CA VAL A 138 26.34 -3.55 -8.08
C VAL A 138 24.90 -4.01 -8.36
N PRO A 139 24.59 -5.32 -8.27
CA PRO A 139 23.24 -5.82 -8.49
C PRO A 139 22.26 -5.35 -7.41
N VAL A 140 21.12 -4.84 -7.87
CA VAL A 140 19.96 -4.48 -7.05
C VAL A 140 18.96 -5.62 -7.12
N MET A 141 18.63 -6.16 -5.95
CA MET A 141 17.73 -7.29 -5.77
C MET A 141 16.46 -6.82 -5.07
N ILE A 142 15.30 -7.26 -5.57
CA ILE A 142 14.01 -7.15 -4.89
C ILE A 142 13.39 -8.53 -4.87
N ASP A 143 12.96 -8.99 -3.68
CA ASP A 143 12.39 -10.32 -3.46
C ASP A 143 13.24 -11.46 -4.05
N GLY A 144 14.57 -11.32 -3.94
CA GLY A 144 15.55 -12.31 -4.41
C GLY A 144 15.79 -12.33 -5.91
N ARG A 145 15.18 -11.43 -6.69
CA ARG A 145 15.40 -11.30 -8.14
C ARG A 145 16.22 -10.06 -8.46
N GLU A 146 17.19 -10.17 -9.35
CA GLU A 146 17.93 -9.02 -9.86
C GLU A 146 17.00 -8.20 -10.75
N VAL A 147 16.77 -6.93 -10.37
CA VAL A 147 15.87 -6.01 -11.07
C VAL A 147 16.62 -4.90 -11.79
N ALA A 148 17.84 -4.58 -11.34
CA ALA A 148 18.73 -3.60 -11.97
C ALA A 148 20.17 -3.80 -11.51
N ARG A 149 21.09 -3.05 -12.13
CA ARG A 149 22.47 -2.87 -11.69
C ARG A 149 22.78 -1.39 -11.61
N THR A 150 23.63 -0.99 -10.66
CA THR A 150 24.07 0.42 -10.56
C THR A 150 24.93 0.82 -11.76
N ASP A 151 24.78 2.06 -12.20
CA ASP A 151 25.55 2.63 -13.30
C ASP A 151 26.93 3.16 -12.84
N ALA A 152 27.64 3.84 -13.74
CA ALA A 152 28.96 4.43 -13.46
C ALA A 152 28.96 5.46 -12.32
N SER A 153 27.80 6.06 -12.00
CA SER A 153 27.63 7.00 -10.89
C SER A 153 27.24 6.31 -9.57
N GLY A 154 27.09 4.99 -9.58
CA GLY A 154 26.64 4.22 -8.43
C GLY A 154 25.13 4.31 -8.21
N VAL A 155 24.36 4.70 -9.22
CA VAL A 155 22.90 4.89 -9.11
C VAL A 155 22.16 3.82 -9.93
N ALA A 156 21.03 3.36 -9.41
CA ALA A 156 20.05 2.55 -10.15
C ALA A 156 18.64 3.07 -9.86
N HIS A 157 17.73 2.92 -10.82
CA HIS A 157 16.30 3.16 -10.61
C HIS A 157 15.47 2.01 -11.18
N VAL A 158 14.39 1.66 -10.49
CA VAL A 158 13.48 0.57 -10.88
C VAL A 158 12.04 1.00 -10.63
N ALA A 159 11.19 0.85 -11.64
CA ALA A 159 9.75 1.02 -11.49
C ALA A 159 9.12 -0.24 -10.88
N LEU A 160 8.18 -0.07 -9.96
CA LEU A 160 7.47 -1.11 -9.26
C LEU A 160 5.96 -0.88 -9.34
N ASP A 161 5.22 -1.98 -9.45
CA ASP A 161 3.77 -2.04 -9.30
C ASP A 161 3.45 -2.97 -8.14
N MET A 162 2.89 -2.43 -7.04
CA MET A 162 2.64 -3.21 -5.82
C MET A 162 1.28 -2.87 -5.21
N GLN A 163 0.75 -3.79 -4.41
CA GLN A 163 -0.47 -3.52 -3.64
C GLN A 163 -0.15 -2.58 -2.46
N PRO A 164 -1.01 -1.60 -2.15
CA PRO A 164 -0.85 -0.80 -0.94
C PRO A 164 -0.80 -1.63 0.34
N GLY A 165 0.12 -1.28 1.23
CA GLY A 165 0.42 -2.01 2.45
C GLY A 165 1.39 -3.19 2.25
N GLN A 166 1.76 -3.52 1.01
CA GLN A 166 2.75 -4.56 0.75
C GLN A 166 4.14 -4.11 1.20
N THR A 167 4.85 -4.99 1.90
CA THR A 167 6.25 -4.78 2.27
C THR A 167 7.16 -5.41 1.23
N PHE A 168 8.23 -4.72 0.86
CA PHE A 168 9.29 -5.26 0.01
C PHE A 168 10.66 -4.89 0.55
N ALA A 169 11.68 -5.67 0.19
CA ALA A 169 13.05 -5.43 0.60
C ALA A 169 13.95 -5.22 -0.62
N VAL A 170 14.73 -4.14 -0.58
CA VAL A 170 15.78 -3.86 -1.55
C VAL A 170 17.10 -4.32 -0.96
N LEU A 171 17.84 -5.13 -1.72
CA LEU A 171 19.14 -5.66 -1.33
C LEU A 171 20.18 -5.32 -2.39
N LEU A 172 21.38 -4.93 -1.96
CA LEU A 172 22.54 -4.77 -2.84
C LEU A 172 23.43 -6.00 -2.74
N ALA A 173 23.53 -6.78 -3.82
CA ALA A 173 24.26 -8.05 -3.80
C ALA A 173 25.77 -7.83 -3.99
N THR A 174 26.51 -7.65 -2.91
CA THR A 174 27.96 -7.38 -2.95
C THR A 174 28.86 -8.63 -3.01
N ASN A 175 28.31 -9.80 -3.37
CA ASN A 175 29.07 -11.06 -3.47
C ASN A 175 30.18 -11.00 -4.53
N GLU A 176 29.94 -10.28 -5.62
CA GLU A 176 30.92 -10.03 -6.70
C GLU A 176 32.01 -9.04 -6.26
N PHE A 177 31.84 -8.40 -5.09
CA PHE A 177 32.68 -7.32 -4.57
C PHE A 177 33.15 -7.62 -3.13
N PRO A 178 34.09 -8.56 -2.95
CA PRO A 178 34.44 -9.10 -1.63
C PRO A 178 35.08 -8.09 -0.68
N ASN A 179 35.56 -6.94 -1.18
CA ASN A 179 36.17 -5.88 -0.39
C ASN A 179 35.18 -4.79 0.03
N LEU A 180 33.94 -4.79 -0.48
CA LEU A 180 32.95 -3.80 -0.09
C LEU A 180 32.35 -4.14 1.27
N ARG A 181 32.14 -3.12 2.11
CA ARG A 181 31.47 -3.24 3.41
C ARG A 181 30.38 -2.18 3.54
N PRO A 182 29.20 -2.51 4.11
CA PRO A 182 28.79 -3.82 4.59
C PRO A 182 28.53 -4.82 3.46
N GLN A 183 28.55 -6.12 3.79
CA GLN A 183 28.18 -7.18 2.85
C GLN A 183 26.66 -7.35 2.83
N GLN A 184 26.08 -7.44 1.62
CA GLN A 184 24.65 -7.63 1.38
C GLN A 184 23.70 -6.70 2.18
N PRO A 185 23.91 -5.37 2.15
CA PRO A 185 23.01 -4.47 2.87
C PRO A 185 21.59 -4.55 2.30
N ARG A 186 20.62 -4.40 3.20
CA ARG A 186 19.19 -4.53 2.91
C ARG A 186 18.40 -3.43 3.58
N GLN A 187 17.37 -2.94 2.91
CA GLN A 187 16.40 -2.00 3.46
C GLN A 187 14.99 -2.44 3.06
N SER A 188 14.08 -2.45 4.04
CA SER A 188 12.67 -2.77 3.82
C SER A 188 11.84 -1.49 3.74
N PHE A 189 10.84 -1.50 2.86
CA PHE A 189 9.87 -0.44 2.68
C PHE A 189 8.46 -1.00 2.73
N VAL A 190 7.50 -0.15 3.10
CA VAL A 190 6.06 -0.45 2.99
C VAL A 190 5.50 0.45 1.91
N PHE A 191 4.79 -0.13 0.94
CA PHE A 191 4.19 0.62 -0.14
C PHE A 191 2.95 1.37 0.37
N PRO A 192 2.89 2.71 0.32
CA PRO A 192 1.73 3.45 0.79
C PRO A 192 0.53 3.27 -0.15
N ASP A 193 -0.63 3.79 0.24
CA ASP A 193 -1.79 3.87 -0.65
C ASP A 193 -1.73 5.13 -1.54
N SER A 194 -0.59 5.33 -2.17
CA SER A 194 -0.28 6.40 -3.10
C SER A 194 0.90 6.00 -3.97
N ASP A 195 1.09 6.68 -5.09
CA ASP A 195 2.30 6.54 -5.87
C ASP A 195 3.48 7.19 -5.13
N GLU A 196 4.65 6.53 -5.08
CA GLU A 196 5.73 6.92 -4.16
C GLU A 196 7.13 6.72 -4.75
N LEU A 197 8.07 7.56 -4.33
CA LEU A 197 9.49 7.40 -4.61
C LEU A 197 10.23 6.89 -3.37
N PHE A 198 10.84 5.72 -3.48
CA PHE A 198 11.62 5.11 -2.41
C PHE A 198 13.10 5.36 -2.64
N VAL A 199 13.82 5.67 -1.57
CA VAL A 199 15.26 5.94 -1.63
C VAL A 199 16.00 4.95 -0.74
N PHE A 200 16.93 4.20 -1.32
CA PHE A 200 17.90 3.39 -0.60
C PHE A 200 19.31 3.96 -0.77
N ASP A 201 19.76 4.69 0.24
CA ASP A 201 21.10 5.25 0.30
C ASP A 201 22.04 4.32 1.06
N GLN A 202 22.91 3.64 0.32
CA GLN A 202 23.93 2.78 0.90
C GLN A 202 25.31 3.37 0.70
N ARG A 203 26.02 3.56 1.82
CA ARG A 203 27.43 3.92 1.83
C ARG A 203 28.30 2.67 1.96
N PHE A 204 29.27 2.52 1.09
CA PHE A 204 30.26 1.45 1.14
C PHE A 204 31.64 2.00 1.50
N GLU A 205 32.39 1.16 2.21
CA GLU A 205 33.83 1.32 2.43
C GLU A 205 34.57 0.18 1.74
N VAL A 206 35.71 0.50 1.10
CA VAL A 206 36.59 -0.50 0.49
C VAL A 206 37.61 -0.93 1.53
N GLU A 207 37.47 -2.15 2.05
CA GLU A 207 38.43 -2.72 2.98
C GLU A 207 39.70 -3.12 2.22
N ALA A 208 40.85 -2.56 2.63
CA ALA A 208 42.14 -2.94 2.05
C ALA A 208 42.45 -4.41 2.38
N PRO A 209 43.02 -5.19 1.44
CA PRO A 209 43.42 -6.56 1.72
C PRO A 209 44.32 -6.62 2.96
N PRO A 210 44.17 -7.64 3.84
CA PRO A 210 45.03 -7.76 5.00
C PRO A 210 46.49 -7.83 4.52
N VAL A 211 47.31 -6.90 4.99
CA VAL A 211 48.74 -6.88 4.68
C VAL A 211 49.33 -8.13 5.32
N VAL A 212 49.55 -9.18 4.51
CA VAL A 212 50.23 -10.39 4.94
C VAL A 212 51.65 -9.97 5.29
N ARG A 213 51.89 -9.69 6.58
CA ARG A 213 53.23 -9.49 7.10
C ARG A 213 53.96 -10.79 6.86
N ARG A 214 54.75 -10.86 5.78
CA ARG A 214 55.71 -11.94 5.57
C ARG A 214 56.51 -12.02 6.84
N ARG A 215 56.29 -13.08 7.61
CA ARG A 215 57.07 -13.38 8.80
C ARG A 215 58.49 -13.48 8.28
N SER A 216 59.28 -12.42 8.46
CA SER A 216 60.70 -12.45 8.17
C SER A 216 61.22 -13.63 8.98
N THR A 217 61.52 -14.72 8.29
CA THR A 217 62.24 -15.87 8.84
C THR A 217 63.55 -15.31 9.32
N ARG A 218 63.59 -14.95 10.61
CA ARG A 218 64.79 -14.49 11.28
C ARG A 218 65.82 -15.60 11.06
N PRO A 219 66.97 -15.33 10.43
CA PRO A 219 67.98 -16.34 10.19
C PRO A 219 68.26 -17.05 11.52
N ARG A 220 68.10 -18.39 11.52
CA ARG A 220 68.38 -19.21 12.69
C ARG A 220 69.83 -18.91 13.10
N PRO A 221 70.10 -18.51 14.35
CA PRO A 221 71.47 -18.32 14.81
C PRO A 221 72.27 -19.59 14.53
N GLN A 222 73.36 -19.48 13.78
CA GLN A 222 74.26 -20.61 13.56
C GLN A 222 74.75 -21.10 14.92
N PRO A 223 74.82 -22.42 15.17
CA PRO A 223 75.41 -22.96 16.38
C PRO A 223 76.82 -22.42 16.53
N GLN A 224 77.08 -21.69 17.62
CA GLN A 224 78.43 -21.22 17.94
C GLN A 224 79.35 -22.43 18.08
N ALA A 225 80.45 -22.45 17.34
CA ALA A 225 81.44 -23.51 17.44
C ALA A 225 81.98 -23.58 18.88
N PRO A 226 82.18 -24.80 19.45
CA PRO A 226 82.67 -24.94 20.81
C PRO A 226 84.08 -24.36 20.94
N THR A 227 84.28 -23.50 21.93
CA THR A 227 85.56 -22.89 22.29
C THR A 227 86.56 -23.99 22.65
N PRO A 228 87.77 -24.05 22.05
CA PRO A 228 88.77 -25.06 22.41
C PRO A 228 89.28 -24.81 23.83
N VAL A 229 89.10 -25.81 24.71
CA VAL A 229 89.64 -25.81 26.06
C VAL A 229 91.12 -26.18 26.00
N LEU A 230 91.99 -25.24 26.39
CA LEU A 230 93.43 -25.49 26.52
C LEU A 230 93.70 -26.39 27.74
N PRO A 231 94.55 -27.44 27.63
CA PRO A 231 94.88 -28.30 28.75
C PRO A 231 95.77 -27.58 29.76
N VAL A 232 95.36 -27.59 31.03
CA VAL A 232 96.11 -27.06 32.17
C VAL A 232 97.23 -28.05 32.54
N ARG A 233 98.48 -27.60 32.52
CA ARG A 233 99.64 -28.33 33.04
C ARG A 233 99.65 -28.24 34.57
N ILE A 234 99.40 -29.36 35.25
CA ILE A 234 99.59 -29.46 36.71
C ILE A 234 101.07 -29.80 36.95
N GLY A 235 101.79 -28.88 37.60
CA GLY A 235 103.18 -29.09 38.04
C GLY A 235 103.27 -29.93 39.31
N PRO A 236 104.39 -30.63 39.57
CA PRO A 236 104.53 -31.56 40.68
C PRO A 236 104.63 -30.85 42.04
N THR A 237 103.78 -31.30 42.96
CA THR A 237 103.81 -30.99 44.39
C THR A 237 105.10 -31.52 45.04
N ARG A 238 105.88 -30.63 45.66
CA ARG A 238 107.00 -31.02 46.54
C ARG A 238 106.49 -31.30 47.95
N ARG A 239 107.00 -32.40 48.51
CA ARG A 239 106.87 -32.80 49.92
C ARG A 239 107.74 -31.94 50.82
#